data_AF-A0A956Z208-F1
#
_entry.id   AF-A0A956Z208-F1
#
_cell.length_a   1.000
_cell.length_b   1.000
_cell.length_c   1.000
_cell.angle_alpha   90.00
_cell.angle_beta   90.00
_cell.angle_gamma   90.00
#
_symmetry.space_group_name_H-M   'P 1'
#
loop_
_entity.id
_entity.type
_entity.pdbx_description
1 polymer ?
#
loop_
_entity_poly.entity_id
_entity_poly.type
_entity_poly.pdbx_seq_one_letter_code
_entity_poly.pdbx_strand_id
1 'polypeptide(L)'
;MHALSAGVVLAYLVFVMPLAETLFFRGLMQERRAFWLIGTLSTIWSLVLFAPMLDLLNFPGVAVLIGIALFLMNMIYSYVRERNGLAAAWLCQITVNIIVLFVPFISR
;
A
#
# COMPACT_ATOMS: atom_id res chain seq x y z
N MET A 1 19.84 -5.17 -18.94
CA MET A 1 18.50 -4.93 -18.37
C MET A 1 17.89 -3.77 -19.14
N HIS A 2 16.91 -4.01 -20.01
CA HIS A 2 16.24 -2.89 -20.72
C HIS A 2 15.51 -2.04 -19.68
N ALA A 3 15.85 -0.76 -19.59
CA ALA A 3 15.12 0.16 -18.74
C ALA A 3 13.67 0.21 -19.23
N LEU A 4 12.73 -0.17 -18.35
CA LEU A 4 11.30 -0.10 -18.64
C LEU A 4 10.93 1.37 -18.89
N SER A 5 10.10 1.61 -19.91
CA SER A 5 9.52 2.94 -20.15
C SER A 5 8.84 3.44 -18.88
N ALA A 6 9.01 4.73 -18.56
CA ALA A 6 8.44 5.34 -17.36
C ALA A 6 6.92 5.08 -17.24
N GLY A 7 6.19 5.07 -18.36
CA GLY A 7 4.76 4.75 -18.37
C GLY A 7 4.45 3.30 -17.98
N VAL A 8 5.31 2.35 -18.34
CA VAL A 8 5.17 0.94 -17.96
C VAL A 8 5.41 0.77 -16.46
N VAL A 9 6.45 1.42 -15.91
CA VAL A 9 6.72 1.41 -14.47
C VAL A 9 5.56 2.01 -13.68
N LEU A 10 4.99 3.12 -14.15
CA LEU A 10 3.83 3.77 -13.53
C LEU A 10 2.60 2.85 -13.54
N ALA A 11 2.34 2.17 -14.66
CA ALA A 11 1.24 1.22 -14.77
C ALA A 11 1.39 0.04 -13.78
N TYR A 12 2.60 -0.49 -13.63
CA TYR A 12 2.86 -1.57 -12.67
C TYR A 12 2.68 -1.11 -11.22
N LEU A 13 3.20 0.07 -10.86
CA LEU A 13 3.12 0.60 -9.50
C LEU A 13 1.70 1.04 -9.11
N VAL A 14 0.93 1.62 -10.03
CA VAL A 14 -0.39 2.17 -9.73
C VAL A 14 -1.50 1.14 -9.88
N PHE A 15 -1.40 0.22 -10.84
CA PHE A 15 -2.49 -0.73 -11.10
C PHE A 15 -2.16 -2.16 -10.67
N VAL A 16 -1.02 -2.70 -11.10
CA VAL A 16 -0.73 -4.13 -10.93
C VAL A 16 -0.38 -4.47 -9.48
N MET A 17 0.48 -3.68 -8.85
CA MET A 17 0.91 -3.90 -7.47
C MET A 17 -0.25 -3.77 -6.47
N PRO A 18 -1.08 -2.71 -6.54
CA PRO A 18 -2.24 -2.57 -5.66
C PRO A 18 -3.31 -3.61 -5.94
N LEU A 19 -3.50 -4.01 -7.21
CA LEU A 19 -4.45 -5.07 -7.55
C LEU A 19 -4.06 -6.39 -6.91
N ALA A 20 -2.80 -6.80 -7.03
CA ALA A 20 -2.30 -8.04 -6.42
C ALA A 20 -2.46 -8.03 -4.89
N GLU A 21 -2.06 -6.95 -4.21
CA GLU A 21 -2.20 -6.84 -2.76
C GLU A 21 -3.66 -6.83 -2.30
N THR A 22 -4.53 -6.09 -3.01
CA THR A 22 -5.94 -6.01 -2.65
C THR A 22 -6.64 -7.36 -2.87
N LEU A 23 -6.35 -8.07 -3.96
CA LEU A 23 -6.92 -9.38 -4.22
C LEU A 23 -6.42 -10.43 -3.20
N PHE A 24 -5.14 -10.39 -2.85
CA PHE A 24 -4.54 -11.36 -1.94
C PHE A 24 -5.01 -11.16 -0.49
N PHE A 25 -4.80 -9.96 0.06
CA PHE A 25 -5.14 -9.67 1.45
C PHE A 25 -6.65 -9.46 1.65
N ARG A 26 -7.28 -8.67 0.78
CA ARG A 26 -8.70 -8.28 0.94
C ARG A 26 -9.66 -9.20 0.19
N GLY A 27 -9.27 -9.75 -0.95
CA GLY A 27 -10.07 -10.74 -1.69
C GLY A 27 -10.09 -12.09 -0.98
N LEU A 28 -8.95 -12.77 -0.92
CA LEU A 28 -8.86 -14.16 -0.46
C LEU A 28 -8.81 -14.30 1.06
N MET A 29 -8.00 -13.51 1.76
CA MET A 29 -7.77 -13.74 3.20
C MET A 29 -8.86 -13.09 4.09
N GLN A 30 -9.36 -11.90 3.74
CA GLN A 30 -10.35 -11.18 4.56
C GLN A 30 -11.78 -11.75 4.45
N GLU A 31 -12.03 -12.76 3.61
CA GLU A 31 -13.31 -13.48 3.57
C GLU A 31 -13.44 -14.48 4.74
N ARG A 32 -12.33 -15.04 5.23
CA ARG A 32 -12.33 -16.07 6.29
C ARG A 32 -11.56 -15.70 7.56
N ARG A 33 -10.93 -14.52 7.63
CA ARG A 33 -10.10 -14.08 8.76
C ARG A 33 -10.55 -12.72 9.29
N ALA A 34 -10.32 -12.50 10.59
CA ALA A 34 -10.67 -11.27 11.27
C ALA A 34 -9.97 -10.05 10.63
N PHE A 35 -10.74 -8.95 10.50
CA PHE A 35 -10.33 -7.66 9.97
C PHE A 35 -8.96 -7.19 10.48
N TRP A 36 -8.78 -7.27 11.81
CA TRP A 36 -7.56 -6.83 12.49
C TRP A 36 -6.33 -7.63 12.05
N LEU A 37 -6.49 -8.94 11.87
CA LEU A 37 -5.41 -9.84 11.51
C LEU A 37 -4.89 -9.57 10.10
N ILE A 38 -5.80 -9.25 9.16
CA ILE A 38 -5.45 -8.84 7.79
C ILE A 38 -4.73 -7.49 7.77
N GLY A 39 -5.23 -6.51 8.53
CA GLY A 39 -4.61 -5.19 8.63
C GLY A 39 -3.18 -5.25 9.16
N THR A 40 -2.92 -6.07 10.17
CA THR A 40 -1.55 -6.31 10.66
C THR A 40 -0.68 -7.04 9.65
N LEU A 41 -1.19 -8.07 8.97
CA LEU A 41 -0.43 -8.83 7.98
C LEU A 41 -0.06 -7.99 6.76
N SER A 42 -0.98 -7.16 6.26
CA SER A 42 -0.67 -6.27 5.13
C SER A 42 0.29 -5.16 5.55
N THR A 43 0.21 -4.68 6.79
CA THR A 43 1.19 -3.71 7.32
C THR A 43 2.58 -4.33 7.43
N ILE A 44 2.69 -5.57 7.92
CA ILE A 44 3.97 -6.31 7.97
C ILE A 44 4.53 -6.49 6.55
N TRP A 45 3.68 -6.85 5.59
CA TRP A 45 4.08 -6.97 4.19
C TRP A 45 4.59 -5.65 3.60
N SER A 46 3.86 -4.54 3.81
CA SER A 46 4.31 -3.21 3.39
C SER A 46 5.62 -2.83 4.07
N LEU A 47 5.80 -3.12 5.35
CA LEU A 47 7.05 -2.85 6.06
C LEU A 47 8.22 -3.65 5.48
N VAL A 48 8.03 -4.92 5.08
CA VAL A 48 9.08 -5.70 4.43
C VAL A 48 9.45 -5.12 3.06
N LEU A 49 8.47 -4.67 2.27
CA LEU A 49 8.72 -4.05 0.97
C LEU A 49 9.43 -2.70 1.08
N PHE A 50 9.07 -1.89 2.08
CA PHE A 50 9.65 -0.56 2.29
C PHE A 50 10.89 -0.57 3.20
N ALA A 51 11.18 -1.66 3.91
CA ALA A 51 12.36 -1.80 4.77
C ALA A 51 13.69 -1.48 4.08
N PRO A 52 14.00 -1.96 2.86
CA PRO A 52 15.26 -1.60 2.18
C PRO A 52 15.30 -0.14 1.71
N MET A 53 14.15 0.54 1.63
CA MET A 53 14.06 1.94 1.22
C MET A 53 14.11 2.90 2.42
N LEU A 54 13.70 2.45 3.59
CA LEU A 54 13.89 3.16 4.84
C LEU A 54 15.28 2.84 5.39
N ASP A 55 16.15 3.84 5.51
CA ASP A 55 17.35 3.76 6.36
C ASP A 55 16.94 3.69 7.85
N LEU A 56 16.27 2.60 8.24
CA LEU A 56 15.66 2.35 9.55
C LEU A 56 16.66 2.49 10.71
N LEU A 57 17.94 2.21 10.44
CA LEU A 57 19.03 2.31 11.41
C LEU A 57 19.49 3.75 11.67
N ASN A 58 19.38 4.65 10.68
CA ASN A 58 19.87 6.03 10.81
C ASN A 58 18.79 6.99 11.35
N PHE A 59 17.51 6.73 11.09
CA PHE A 59 16.40 7.61 11.50
C PHE A 59 15.22 6.82 12.10
N PRO A 60 15.35 6.29 13.34
CA PRO A 60 14.33 5.44 13.96
C PRO A 60 12.98 6.14 14.15
N GLY A 61 12.97 7.47 14.36
CA GLY A 61 11.73 8.24 14.48
C GLY A 61 10.89 8.29 13.20
N VAL A 62 11.55 8.41 12.03
CA VAL A 62 10.87 8.43 10.72
C VAL A 62 10.31 7.05 10.41
N ALA A 63 11.03 5.98 10.77
CA ALA A 63 10.56 4.61 10.59
C ALA A 63 9.27 4.31 11.37
N VAL A 64 9.19 4.77 12.62
CA VAL A 64 7.97 4.63 13.43
C VAL A 64 6.81 5.40 12.79
N LEU A 65 7.07 6.64 12.33
CA LEU A 65 6.03 7.46 11.72
C LEU A 65 5.50 6.87 10.40
N ILE A 66 6.37 6.35 9.55
CA ILE A 66 5.97 5.64 8.32
C ILE A 66 5.25 4.33 8.65
N GLY A 67 5.70 3.57 9.64
CA GLY A 67 5.02 2.35 10.08
C GLY A 67 3.59 2.61 10.57
N ILE A 68 3.40 3.67 11.38
CA ILE A 68 2.07 4.11 11.83
C ILE A 68 1.21 4.55 10.65
N ALA A 69 1.76 5.33 9.72
CA ALA A 69 1.04 5.78 8.52
C ALA A 69 0.59 4.59 7.65
N LEU A 70 1.47 3.62 7.41
CA LEU A 70 1.16 2.40 6.67
C LEU A 70 0.10 1.56 7.37
N PHE A 71 0.17 1.46 8.71
CA PHE A 71 -0.84 0.75 9.49
C PHE A 71 -2.22 1.41 9.38
N LEU A 72 -2.29 2.72 9.57
CA LEU A 72 -3.53 3.49 9.48
C LEU A 72 -4.12 3.41 8.06
N MET A 73 -3.29 3.52 7.02
CA MET A 73 -3.73 3.34 5.63
C MET A 73 -4.33 1.95 5.40
N ASN A 74 -3.63 0.90 5.83
CA ASN A 74 -4.12 -0.47 5.71
C ASN A 74 -5.45 -0.66 6.44
N MET A 75 -5.64 -0.03 7.60
CA MET A 75 -6.90 -0.06 8.33
C MET A 75 -8.03 0.68 7.62
N ILE A 76 -7.76 1.86 7.07
CA ILE A 76 -8.74 2.62 6.27
C ILE A 76 -9.19 1.78 5.07
N TYR A 77 -8.26 1.14 4.37
CA TYR A 77 -8.61 0.32 3.22
C TYR A 77 -9.46 -0.90 3.59
N SER A 78 -9.14 -1.57 4.69
CA SER A 78 -9.96 -2.68 5.19
C SER A 78 -11.36 -2.20 5.61
N TYR A 79 -11.48 -1.00 6.20
CA TYR A 79 -12.77 -0.41 6.58
C TYR A 79 -13.62 -0.05 5.36
N VAL A 80 -13.01 0.55 4.34
CA VAL A 80 -13.68 0.87 3.07
C VAL A 80 -14.17 -0.41 2.38
N ARG A 81 -13.41 -1.51 2.44
CA ARG A 81 -13.84 -2.81 1.89
C ARG A 81 -15.07 -3.36 2.59
N GLU A 82 -15.12 -3.30 3.93
CA GLU A 82 -16.25 -3.85 4.70
C GLU A 82 -17.56 -3.12 4.39
N ARG A 83 -17.47 -1.80 4.13
CA ARG A 83 -18.66 -0.97 3.86
C ARG A 83 -19.04 -0.86 2.38
N ASN A 84 -18.07 -0.82 1.47
CA ASN A 84 -18.27 -0.50 0.05
C ASN A 84 -17.75 -1.59 -0.92
N GLY A 85 -17.26 -2.72 -0.41
CA GLY A 85 -16.79 -3.84 -1.21
C GLY A 85 -15.35 -3.72 -1.72
N LEU A 86 -14.88 -4.78 -2.40
CA LEU A 86 -13.48 -4.94 -2.79
C LEU A 86 -12.98 -3.86 -3.76
N ALA A 87 -13.82 -3.48 -4.72
CA ALA A 87 -13.48 -2.51 -5.75
C ALA A 87 -13.23 -1.11 -5.17
N ALA A 88 -13.95 -0.74 -4.10
CA ALA A 88 -13.77 0.56 -3.44
C ALA A 88 -12.42 0.66 -2.72
N ALA A 89 -11.98 -0.41 -2.06
CA ALA A 89 -10.67 -0.45 -1.42
C ALA A 89 -9.53 -0.41 -2.45
N TRP A 90 -9.71 -1.07 -3.60
CA TRP A 90 -8.75 -1.04 -4.70
C TRP A 90 -8.62 0.38 -5.29
N LEU A 91 -9.74 1.04 -5.59
CA LEU A 91 -9.72 2.44 -6.06
C LEU A 91 -9.06 3.38 -5.06
N CYS A 92 -9.32 3.21 -3.76
CA CYS A 92 -8.69 4.01 -2.71
C CYS A 92 -7.15 3.84 -2.71
N GLN A 93 -6.66 2.62 -2.91
CA GLN A 93 -5.23 2.34 -2.96
C GLN A 93 -4.56 2.91 -4.23
N ILE A 94 -5.26 2.89 -5.37
CA ILE A 94 -4.84 3.57 -6.61
C ILE A 94 -4.73 5.09 -6.36
N THR A 95 -5.77 5.70 -5.79
CA THR A 95 -5.79 7.14 -5.53
C THR A 95 -4.63 7.57 -4.65
N VAL A 96 -4.33 6.82 -3.57
CA VAL A 96 -3.20 7.18 -2.70
C VAL A 96 -1.86 6.97 -3.40
N ASN A 97 -1.68 5.91 -4.18
CA ASN A 97 -0.45 5.74 -4.98
C ASN A 97 -0.23 6.91 -5.95
N ILE A 98 -1.28 7.37 -6.63
CA ILE A 98 -1.21 8.54 -7.50
C ILE A 98 -0.81 9.78 -6.70
N ILE A 99 -1.43 10.04 -5.55
CA ILE A 99 -1.09 11.19 -4.70
C ILE A 99 0.38 11.12 -4.26
N VAL A 100 0.83 9.98 -3.74
CA VAL A 100 2.20 9.80 -3.23
C VAL A 100 3.24 9.93 -4.35
N LEU A 101 2.93 9.50 -5.58
CA LEU A 101 3.84 9.63 -6.72
C LEU A 101 3.85 11.06 -7.32
N PHE A 102 2.68 11.72 -7.41
CA PHE A 102 2.56 13.02 -8.08
C PHE A 102 2.83 14.23 -7.18
N VAL A 103 2.52 14.18 -5.88
CA VAL A 103 2.79 15.28 -4.94
C VAL A 103 4.28 15.67 -4.90
N PRO A 104 5.24 14.74 -4.73
CA PRO A 104 6.66 15.11 -4.74
C PRO A 104 7.17 15.52 -6.12
N PHE A 105 6.47 15.16 -7.20
CA PHE A 105 6.82 15.60 -8.56
C PHE A 105 6.41 17.07 -8.80
N ILE A 106 5.29 17.53 -8.21
CA ILE A 106 4.80 18.91 -8.33
C ILE A 106 5.47 19.83 -7.29
N SER A 107 5.87 19.30 -6.13
CA SER A 107 6.50 20.06 -5.03
C SER A 107 8.01 20.31 -5.22
N ARG A 108 8.61 19.84 -6.32
CA ARG A 108 9.98 20.17 -6.72
C ARG A 108 9.98 21.35 -7.69
#